data_AF-A0A8S4S874-F1
#
_entry.id   AF-A0A8S4S874-F1
#
_cell.length_a   1.000
_cell.length_b   1.000
_cell.length_c   1.000
_cell.angle_alpha   90.00
_cell.angle_beta   90.00
_cell.angle_gamma   90.00
#
_symmetry.space_group_name_H-M   'P 1'
#
loop_
_entity.id
_entity.type
_entity.pdbx_description
1 polymer ?
#
loop_
_entity_poly.entity_id
_entity_poly.type
_entity_poly.pdbx_seq_one_letter_code
_entity_poly.pdbx_strand_id
1 'polypeptide(L)'
;MRYAQEAARFSTDGRLPLRDFALNHYGEPDVALFDFTSMYAAENASMVYERHGRRLLCQLVGDSLLEPFWPTGSGCARGFLSALDAAWAVRTWGQSPSPHPLLVIAERESIYRLL
;
A
#
# COMPACT_ATOMS: atom_id res chain seq x y z
N MET A 1 -6.15 -22.88 -15.30
CA MET A 1 -5.86 -22.08 -16.52
C MET A 1 -7.09 -21.90 -17.39
N ARG A 2 -7.78 -22.98 -17.81
CA ARG A 2 -9.01 -22.91 -18.62
C ARG A 2 -10.13 -22.03 -18.02
N TYR A 3 -10.33 -22.09 -16.71
CA TYR A 3 -11.33 -21.27 -16.00
C TYR A 3 -11.18 -19.77 -16.27
N ALA A 4 -9.95 -19.24 -16.13
CA ALA A 4 -9.67 -17.82 -16.35
C ALA A 4 -9.91 -17.40 -17.82
N GLN A 5 -9.54 -18.26 -18.78
CA GLN A 5 -9.77 -18.02 -20.21
C GLN A 5 -11.25 -18.04 -20.57
N GLU A 6 -12.00 -19.01 -20.07
CA GLU A 6 -13.45 -19.11 -20.31
C GLU A 6 -14.19 -17.92 -19.72
N ALA A 7 -13.85 -17.51 -18.49
CA ALA A 7 -14.41 -16.31 -17.87
C ALA A 7 -14.09 -15.05 -18.69
N ALA A 8 -12.82 -14.83 -19.07
CA ALA A 8 -12.42 -13.67 -19.88
C ALA A 8 -13.09 -13.66 -21.26
N ARG A 9 -13.21 -14.82 -21.92
CA ARG A 9 -13.89 -14.96 -23.22
C ARG A 9 -15.38 -14.66 -23.10
N PHE A 10 -16.03 -15.15 -22.06
CA PHE A 10 -17.45 -14.87 -21.79
C PHE A 10 -17.67 -13.37 -21.53
N SER A 11 -16.88 -12.77 -20.65
CA SER A 11 -16.98 -11.34 -20.30
C SER A 11 -16.71 -10.37 -21.45
N THR A 12 -16.12 -10.85 -22.56
CA THR A 12 -15.73 -10.03 -23.72
C THR A 12 -16.49 -10.40 -25.00
N ASP A 13 -17.55 -11.22 -24.90
CA ASP A 13 -18.29 -11.80 -26.03
C ASP A 13 -17.38 -12.48 -27.07
N GLY A 14 -16.21 -12.97 -26.66
CA GLY A 14 -15.20 -13.53 -27.55
C GLY A 14 -14.63 -12.56 -28.59
N ARG A 15 -14.79 -11.24 -28.40
CA ARG A 15 -14.31 -10.22 -29.34
C ARG A 15 -12.80 -9.95 -29.23
N LEU A 16 -12.19 -10.27 -28.09
CA LEU A 16 -10.76 -10.15 -27.92
C LEU A 16 -10.03 -11.36 -28.52
N PRO A 17 -8.86 -11.16 -29.17
CA PRO A 17 -8.04 -12.24 -29.72
C PRO A 17 -7.24 -12.98 -28.63
N LEU A 18 -7.94 -13.48 -27.60
CA LEU A 18 -7.35 -14.22 -26.47
C LEU A 18 -6.94 -15.62 -26.92
N ARG A 19 -5.69 -15.80 -27.35
CA ARG A 19 -5.13 -17.11 -27.73
C ARG A 19 -4.34 -17.75 -26.60
N ASP A 20 -3.32 -17.04 -26.13
CA ASP A 20 -2.34 -17.55 -25.16
C ASP A 20 -2.16 -16.54 -24.02
N PHE A 21 -1.78 -17.04 -22.84
CA PHE A 21 -1.37 -16.17 -21.74
C PHE A 21 -0.03 -15.50 -22.07
N ALA A 22 0.15 -14.27 -21.59
CA ALA A 22 1.49 -13.71 -21.47
C ALA A 22 2.33 -14.57 -20.51
N LEU A 23 3.66 -14.42 -20.55
CA LEU A 23 4.55 -15.10 -19.61
C LEU A 23 4.85 -14.20 -18.41
N ASN A 24 4.76 -14.76 -17.21
CA ASN A 24 5.18 -14.12 -15.96
C ASN A 24 6.72 -14.11 -15.84
N HIS A 25 7.24 -13.61 -14.72
CA HIS A 25 8.70 -13.51 -14.49
C HIS A 25 9.43 -14.86 -14.34
N TYR A 26 8.70 -15.97 -14.21
CA TYR A 26 9.24 -17.34 -14.26
C TYR A 26 9.18 -17.96 -15.66
N GLY A 27 8.63 -17.26 -16.65
CA GLY A 27 8.41 -17.81 -17.99
C GLY A 27 7.19 -18.73 -18.08
N GLU A 28 6.27 -18.67 -17.10
CA GLU A 28 5.05 -19.47 -17.03
C GLU A 28 3.82 -18.63 -17.43
N PRO A 29 2.67 -19.23 -17.80
CA PRO A 29 1.44 -18.49 -18.06
C PRO A 29 1.06 -17.52 -16.92
N ASP A 30 0.85 -16.25 -17.26
CA ASP A 30 0.57 -15.18 -16.30
C ASP A 30 -0.88 -15.22 -15.79
N VAL A 31 -1.08 -16.04 -14.77
CA VAL A 31 -2.32 -16.17 -14.04
C VAL A 31 -2.02 -16.70 -12.65
N ALA A 32 -2.54 -16.01 -11.64
CA ALA A 32 -2.32 -16.34 -10.24
C ALA A 32 -3.65 -16.30 -9.46
N LEU A 33 -3.64 -16.92 -8.29
CA LEU A 33 -4.75 -16.91 -7.36
C LEU A 33 -4.32 -16.18 -6.10
N PHE A 34 -5.17 -15.27 -5.62
CA PHE A 34 -4.97 -14.48 -4.42
C PHE A 34 -6.16 -14.66 -3.49
N ASP A 35 -5.89 -14.70 -2.18
CA ASP A 35 -6.93 -14.73 -1.17
C ASP A 35 -7.26 -13.30 -0.74
N PHE A 36 -8.53 -12.90 -0.88
CA PHE A 36 -9.04 -11.60 -0.45
C PHE A 36 -9.97 -11.71 0.77
N THR A 37 -9.95 -12.83 1.49
CA THR A 37 -10.82 -13.06 2.66
C THR A 37 -10.50 -12.11 3.80
N SER A 38 -9.23 -11.84 4.04
CA SER A 38 -8.76 -10.92 5.08
C SER A 38 -8.05 -9.74 4.45
N MET A 39 -8.25 -8.55 4.99
CA MET A 39 -7.51 -7.34 4.64
C MET A 39 -6.81 -6.82 5.89
N TYR A 40 -5.53 -6.51 5.76
CA TYR A 40 -4.71 -6.03 6.87
C TYR A 40 -4.48 -4.51 6.80
N ALA A 41 -4.50 -3.88 7.97
CA ALA A 41 -4.09 -2.50 8.17
C ALA A 41 -3.21 -2.44 9.41
N ALA A 42 -2.12 -1.67 9.35
CA ALA A 42 -1.28 -1.47 10.52
C ALA A 42 -2.06 -0.67 11.58
N GLU A 43 -1.87 -0.96 12.86
CA GLU A 43 -2.52 -0.20 13.92
C GLU A 43 -2.06 1.27 13.94
N ASN A 44 -0.78 1.51 13.64
CA ASN A 44 -0.16 2.83 13.62
C ASN A 44 0.61 3.02 12.33
N ALA A 45 0.58 4.23 11.77
CA ALA A 45 1.37 4.58 10.60
C ALA A 45 2.83 4.91 10.92
N SER A 46 3.11 5.28 12.17
CA SER A 46 4.44 5.71 12.60
C SER A 46 4.75 5.36 14.05
N MET A 47 6.04 5.30 14.35
CA MET A 47 6.56 5.15 15.71
C MET A 47 7.93 5.79 15.84
N VAL A 48 8.31 6.17 17.06
CA VAL A 48 9.63 6.73 17.36
C VAL A 48 10.36 5.82 18.33
N TYR A 49 11.57 5.41 17.95
CA TYR A 49 12.50 4.72 18.84
C TYR A 49 13.48 5.72 19.43
N GLU A 50 13.79 5.61 20.72
CA GLU A 50 14.82 6.41 21.36
C GLU A 50 15.84 5.50 22.07
N ARG A 51 17.13 5.70 21.76
CA ARG A 51 18.22 4.94 22.38
C ARG A 51 19.46 5.81 22.54
N HIS A 52 20.00 5.90 23.76
CA HIS A 52 21.17 6.74 24.09
C HIS A 52 20.98 8.21 23.65
N GLY A 53 19.79 8.78 23.88
CA GLY A 53 19.44 10.15 23.50
C GLY A 53 19.30 10.40 21.99
N ARG A 54 19.36 9.35 21.16
CA ARG A 54 19.17 9.43 19.71
C ARG A 54 17.80 8.89 19.34
N ARG A 55 17.07 9.65 18.53
CA ARG A 55 15.71 9.34 18.10
C ARG A 55 15.68 8.90 16.64
N LEU A 56 14.85 7.90 16.34
CA LEU A 56 14.59 7.38 15.00
C LEU A 56 13.08 7.38 14.75
N LEU A 57 12.62 8.16 13.78
CA LEU A 57 11.27 8.10 13.25
C LEU A 57 11.18 6.93 12.26
N CYS A 58 10.28 6.00 12.51
CA CYS A 58 9.95 4.87 11.64
C CYS A 58 8.51 5.01 11.15
N GLN A 59 8.25 4.75 9.86
CA GLN A 59 6.95 4.96 9.24
C GLN A 59 6.64 3.87 8.22
N LEU A 60 5.35 3.55 8.06
CA LEU A 60 4.83 2.66 7.02
C LEU A 60 4.16 3.46 5.91
N VAL A 61 4.23 2.94 4.68
CA VAL A 61 3.61 3.50 3.47
C VAL A 61 3.15 2.38 2.53
N GLY A 62 2.17 2.67 1.67
CA GLY A 62 1.65 1.70 0.69
C GLY A 62 0.98 0.50 1.33
N ASP A 63 1.06 -0.65 0.66
CA ASP A 63 0.38 -1.89 1.08
C ASP A 63 0.83 -2.39 2.46
N SER A 64 2.04 -2.04 2.90
CA SER A 64 2.53 -2.36 4.26
C SER A 64 1.80 -1.58 5.36
N LEU A 65 1.22 -0.42 5.02
CA LEU A 65 0.39 0.38 5.92
C LEU A 65 -1.07 -0.08 5.85
N LEU A 66 -1.61 -0.24 4.64
CA LEU A 66 -3.00 -0.58 4.40
C LEU A 66 -3.12 -1.41 3.12
N GLU A 67 -3.49 -2.67 3.28
CA GLU A 67 -3.66 -3.60 2.17
C GLU A 67 -4.85 -3.19 1.28
N PRO A 68 -4.65 -3.05 -0.05
CA PRO A 68 -5.73 -2.65 -0.94
C PRO A 68 -6.52 -3.84 -1.48
N PHE A 69 -7.85 -3.68 -1.53
CA PHE A 69 -8.69 -4.56 -2.33
C PHE A 69 -8.68 -4.13 -3.80
N TRP A 70 -7.94 -4.86 -4.64
CA TRP A 70 -7.65 -4.45 -6.03
C TRP A 70 -8.88 -4.11 -6.87
N PRO A 71 -10.03 -4.81 -6.77
CA PRO A 71 -11.23 -4.46 -7.53
C PRO A 71 -11.75 -3.05 -7.28
N THR A 72 -11.42 -2.41 -6.14
CA THR A 72 -11.80 -1.01 -5.86
C THR A 72 -10.85 0.01 -6.48
N GLY A 73 -9.67 -0.41 -6.96
CA GLY A 73 -8.69 0.48 -7.58
C GLY A 73 -8.03 1.49 -6.62
N SER A 74 -8.10 1.27 -5.31
CA SER A 74 -7.67 2.26 -4.31
C SER A 74 -6.17 2.22 -3.96
N GLY A 75 -5.45 1.15 -4.30
CA GLY A 75 -4.07 0.91 -3.84
C GLY A 75 -3.08 2.01 -4.20
N CYS A 76 -3.00 2.40 -5.48
CA CYS A 76 -2.08 3.46 -5.91
C CYS A 76 -2.41 4.81 -5.25
N ALA A 77 -3.69 5.19 -5.19
CA ALA A 77 -4.11 6.47 -4.61
C ALA A 77 -3.75 6.57 -3.12
N ARG A 78 -4.15 5.56 -2.33
CA ARG A 78 -3.85 5.51 -0.89
C ARG A 78 -2.35 5.36 -0.61
N GLY A 79 -1.64 4.61 -1.44
CA GLY A 79 -0.19 4.49 -1.35
C GLY A 79 0.51 5.84 -1.53
N PHE A 80 0.12 6.61 -2.54
CA PHE A 80 0.68 7.94 -2.78
C PHE A 80 0.34 8.92 -1.66
N LEU A 81 -0.92 8.92 -1.18
CA LEU A 81 -1.31 9.73 -0.02
C LEU A 81 -0.45 9.40 1.21
N SER A 82 -0.32 8.12 1.54
CA SER A 82 0.51 7.68 2.68
C SER A 82 1.99 8.09 2.55
N ALA A 83 2.53 8.10 1.33
CA ALA A 83 3.90 8.53 1.07
C ALA A 83 4.07 10.04 1.24
N LEU A 84 3.10 10.84 0.80
CA LEU A 84 3.07 12.28 1.01
C LEU A 84 2.91 12.63 2.50
N ASP A 85 2.07 11.89 3.23
CA ASP A 85 1.90 12.05 4.69
C ASP A 85 3.19 11.70 5.45
N ALA A 86 3.91 10.66 4.99
CA ALA A 86 5.21 10.31 5.54
C ALA A 86 6.25 11.41 5.28
N ALA A 87 6.32 11.93 4.05
CA ALA A 87 7.18 13.06 3.71
C ALA A 87 6.84 14.31 4.54
N TRP A 88 5.56 14.58 4.80
CA TRP A 88 5.12 15.66 5.67
C TRP A 88 5.60 15.48 7.11
N ALA A 89 5.47 14.28 7.67
CA ALA A 89 5.98 13.97 9.00
C ALA A 89 7.52 14.13 9.09
N VAL A 90 8.26 13.70 8.06
CA VAL A 90 9.72 13.92 7.98
C VAL A 90 10.06 15.42 7.92
N ARG A 91 9.30 16.20 7.14
CA ARG A 91 9.45 17.66 7.11
C ARG A 91 9.24 18.26 8.50
N THR A 92 8.17 17.89 9.20
CA THR A 92 7.89 18.39 10.55
C THR A 92 9.00 17.98 11.53
N TRP A 93 9.43 16.71 11.49
CA TRP A 93 10.53 16.16 12.30
C TRP A 93 11.84 16.94 12.13
N GLY A 94 12.15 17.38 10.91
CA GLY A 94 13.37 18.13 10.58
C GLY A 94 13.35 19.63 10.88
N GLN A 95 12.27 20.18 11.45
CA GLN A 95 12.18 21.60 11.77
C GLN A 95 13.15 22.04 12.89
N SER A 96 13.42 23.35 12.95
CA SER A 96 14.23 23.99 13.99
C SER A 96 13.46 25.16 14.62
N PRO A 97 13.20 25.16 15.94
CA PRO A 97 13.56 24.11 16.90
C PRO A 97 12.84 22.77 16.62
N SER A 98 13.50 21.65 16.95
CA SER A 98 12.92 20.33 16.70
C SER A 98 11.64 20.14 17.50
N PRO A 99 10.53 19.70 16.87
CA PRO A 99 9.29 19.48 17.59
C PRO A 99 9.41 18.29 18.54
N HIS A 100 8.52 18.25 19.53
CA HIS A 100 8.41 17.09 20.39
C HIS A 100 7.94 15.86 19.58
N PRO A 101 8.56 14.67 19.70
CA PRO A 101 8.23 13.49 18.89
C PRO A 101 6.75 13.11 18.91
N LEU A 102 6.10 13.24 20.06
CA LEU A 102 4.67 12.95 20.21
C LEU A 102 3.78 13.86 19.36
N LEU A 103 4.20 15.09 19.04
CA LEU A 103 3.44 15.98 18.14
C LEU A 103 3.51 15.47 16.70
N VAL A 104 4.68 15.01 16.27
CA VAL A 104 4.88 14.45 14.93
C VAL A 104 4.07 13.15 14.76
N ILE A 105 4.10 12.27 15.76
CA ILE A 105 3.28 11.05 15.76
C ILE A 105 1.79 11.42 15.78
N ALA A 106 1.36 12.32 16.67
CA ALA A 106 -0.05 12.70 16.78
C ALA A 106 -0.60 13.28 15.47
N GLU A 107 0.15 14.12 14.78
CA GLU A 107 -0.23 14.63 13.46
C GLU A 107 -0.33 13.49 12.44
N ARG A 108 0.70 12.62 12.36
CA ARG A 108 0.73 11.50 11.40
C ARG A 108 -0.40 10.51 11.59
N GLU A 109 -0.73 10.15 12.84
CA GLU A 109 -1.83 9.24 13.16
C GLU A 109 -3.19 9.90 12.98
N SER A 110 -3.31 11.21 13.19
CA SER A 110 -4.55 11.94 12.91
C SER A 110 -4.90 11.91 11.42
N ILE A 111 -3.89 12.04 10.55
CA ILE A 111 -4.07 11.92 9.09
C ILE A 111 -4.33 10.46 8.71
N TYR A 112 -3.62 9.49 9.30
CA TYR A 112 -3.78 8.07 9.00
C TYR A 112 -5.22 7.57 9.17
N ARG A 113 -5.95 8.06 10.19
CA ARG A 113 -7.36 7.71 10.43
C ARG A 113 -8.31 8.02 9.26
N LEU A 114 -7.88 8.86 8.32
CA LEU A 114 -8.67 9.24 7.14
C LEU A 114 -8.40 8.33 5.92
N LEU A 115 -7.37 7.48 5.99
CA LEU A 115 -6.94 6.62 4.88
C LEU A 115 -7.82 5.37 4.76
#